data_AF-A0A1J1GRF2-F1
#
_entry.id   AF-A0A1J1GRF2-F1
#
_cell.length_a   1.000
_cell.length_b   1.000
_cell.length_c   1.000
_cell.angle_alpha   90.00
_cell.angle_beta   90.00
_cell.angle_gamma   90.00
#
_symmetry.space_group_name_H-M   'P 1'
#
loop_
_entity.id
_entity.type
_entity.pdbx_description
1 polymer ?
#
loop_
_entity_poly.entity_id
_entity_poly.type
_entity_poly.pdbx_seq_one_letter_code
_entity_poly.pdbx_strand_id
1 'polypeptide(L)'
;MNNEIMKPFFPVVLNGCETISEKFFDCINKNLQPYGDEKSIENGMNQCQTLKINYEKCTEDKLKSLKGSLMFLTSYKEHKK
;
A
#
# COMPACT_ATOMS: atom_id res chain seq x y z
N MET A 1 20.37 -16.78 2.48
CA MET A 1 19.28 -15.81 2.68
C MET A 1 19.14 -15.03 1.39
N ASN A 2 18.14 -15.36 0.58
CA ASN A 2 17.85 -14.60 -0.63
C ASN A 2 17.22 -13.28 -0.20
N ASN A 3 18.01 -12.22 -0.23
CA ASN A 3 17.51 -10.86 -0.07
C ASN A 3 16.66 -10.54 -1.31
N GLU A 4 15.37 -10.84 -1.25
CA GLU A 4 14.39 -10.37 -2.23
C GLU A 4 14.34 -8.85 -2.14
N ILE A 5 15.20 -8.18 -2.93
CA ILE A 5 15.22 -6.73 -3.09
C ILE A 5 13.83 -6.33 -3.60
N MET A 6 13.05 -5.69 -2.75
CA MET A 6 11.74 -5.16 -3.13
C MET A 6 11.92 -4.14 -4.24
N LYS A 7 11.22 -4.34 -5.36
CA LYS A 7 11.22 -3.39 -6.46
C LYS A 7 10.76 -2.02 -5.94
N PRO A 8 11.46 -0.92 -6.25
CA PRO A 8 11.22 0.41 -5.66
C PRO A 8 9.96 1.11 -6.21
N PHE A 9 9.05 0.38 -6.84
CA PHE A 9 7.90 0.96 -7.52
C PHE A 9 6.68 0.93 -6.60
N PHE A 10 6.09 2.09 -6.38
CA PHE A 10 4.74 2.21 -5.88
C PHE A 10 3.77 1.74 -7.00
N PRO A 11 2.71 1.00 -6.69
CA PRO A 11 2.34 0.53 -5.37
C PRO A 11 3.18 -0.64 -4.86
N VAL A 12 3.41 -0.67 -3.54
CA VAL A 12 4.21 -1.71 -2.89
C VAL A 12 3.43 -3.03 -2.88
N VAL A 13 3.92 -4.03 -3.60
CA VAL A 13 3.37 -5.39 -3.57
C VAL A 13 4.41 -6.31 -2.95
N LEU A 14 4.14 -6.79 -1.72
CA LEU A 14 5.01 -7.74 -1.03
C LEU A 14 4.72 -9.18 -1.46
N ASN A 15 5.75 -10.02 -1.46
CA ASN A 15 5.62 -11.44 -1.79
C ASN A 15 4.61 -12.15 -0.86
N GLY A 16 3.58 -12.75 -1.45
CA GLY A 16 2.44 -13.37 -0.77
C GLY A 16 1.28 -12.44 -0.43
N CYS A 17 1.31 -11.18 -0.88
CA CYS A 17 0.18 -10.24 -0.79
C CYS A 17 -0.34 -9.82 -2.17
N GLU A 18 0.09 -10.47 -3.26
CA GLU A 18 -0.16 -10.06 -4.65
C GLU A 18 -1.66 -9.92 -4.95
N THR A 19 -2.43 -10.98 -4.71
CA THR A 19 -3.88 -10.98 -5.01
C THR A 19 -4.65 -9.94 -4.20
N ILE A 20 -4.26 -9.70 -2.95
CA ILE A 20 -4.92 -8.71 -2.08
C ILE A 20 -4.56 -7.30 -2.56
N SER A 21 -3.29 -7.09 -2.92
CA SER A 21 -2.77 -5.83 -3.45
C SER A 21 -3.44 -5.48 -4.78
N GLU A 22 -3.49 -6.42 -5.72
CA GLU A 22 -4.14 -6.26 -7.03
C GLU A 22 -5.60 -5.83 -6.87
N LYS A 23 -6.38 -6.56 -6.05
CA LYS A 23 -7.78 -6.20 -5.79
C LYS A 23 -7.94 -4.79 -5.22
N PHE A 24 -7.06 -4.40 -4.31
CA PHE A 24 -7.11 -3.06 -3.72
C PHE A 24 -6.79 -1.97 -4.75
N PHE A 25 -5.72 -2.13 -5.54
CA PHE A 25 -5.32 -1.13 -6.53
C PHE A 25 -6.29 -1.06 -7.72
N ASP A 26 -6.89 -2.17 -8.12
CA ASP A 26 -7.97 -2.18 -9.10
C ASP A 26 -9.19 -1.41 -8.60
N CYS A 27 -9.54 -1.57 -7.32
CA CYS A 27 -10.63 -0.82 -6.72
C CYS A 27 -10.33 0.68 -6.70
N ILE A 28 -9.11 1.07 -6.32
CA ILE A 28 -8.66 2.47 -6.37
C ILE A 28 -8.75 3.02 -7.78
N ASN A 29 -8.17 2.33 -8.76
CA ASN A 29 -8.13 2.79 -10.15
C ASN A 29 -9.53 2.97 -10.72
N LYS A 30 -10.45 2.05 -10.40
CA LYS A 30 -11.83 2.10 -10.88
C LYS A 30 -12.64 3.24 -10.26
N ASN A 31 -12.44 3.54 -8.99
CA ASN A 31 -13.34 4.43 -8.24
C ASN A 31 -12.77 5.83 -7.96
N LEU A 32 -11.45 6.02 -8.11
CA LEU A 32 -10.77 7.29 -7.83
C LEU A 32 -10.27 8.01 -9.09
N GLN A 33 -10.27 7.35 -10.24
CA GLN A 33 -9.99 8.01 -11.52
C GLN A 33 -11.29 8.40 -12.23
N PRO A 34 -11.30 9.50 -13.02
CA PRO A 34 -10.25 10.50 -13.23
C PRO A 34 -10.31 11.70 -12.26
N TYR A 35 -11.31 11.75 -11.37
CA TYR A 35 -11.62 12.93 -10.57
C TYR A 35 -10.97 12.86 -9.19
N GLY A 36 -10.11 13.84 -8.89
CA GLY A 36 -9.38 13.94 -7.62
C GLY A 36 -10.00 14.90 -6.60
N ASP A 37 -11.31 15.16 -6.66
CA ASP A 37 -11.96 16.00 -5.65
C ASP A 37 -12.22 15.21 -4.35
N GLU A 38 -12.26 15.93 -3.23
CA GLU A 38 -12.32 15.35 -1.88
C GLU A 38 -13.52 14.40 -1.69
N LYS A 39 -14.68 14.74 -2.27
CA LYS A 39 -15.89 13.93 -2.14
C LYS A 39 -15.83 12.65 -2.98
N SER A 40 -15.25 12.72 -4.17
CA SER A 40 -14.97 11.55 -5.00
C SER A 40 -13.95 10.63 -4.32
N ILE A 41 -12.94 11.21 -3.65
CA ILE A 41 -11.96 10.45 -2.87
C ILE A 41 -12.62 9.72 -1.71
N GLU A 42 -13.43 10.42 -0.92
CA GLU A 42 -14.13 9.83 0.23
C GLU A 42 -15.03 8.67 -0.21
N ASN A 43 -15.85 8.88 -1.24
CA ASN A 43 -16.75 7.85 -1.76
C ASN A 43 -15.99 6.66 -2.36
N GLY A 44 -14.95 6.91 -3.17
CA GLY A 44 -14.15 5.86 -3.78
C GLY A 44 -13.39 5.04 -2.72
N MET A 45 -12.86 5.71 -1.70
CA MET A 45 -12.18 5.03 -0.59
C MET A 45 -13.13 4.22 0.28
N ASN A 46 -14.36 4.71 0.52
CA ASN A 46 -15.38 3.95 1.24
C ASN A 46 -15.73 2.64 0.51
N GLN A 47 -15.80 2.67 -0.84
CA GLN A 47 -16.03 1.45 -1.64
C GLN A 47 -14.85 0.46 -1.57
N CYS A 48 -13.62 0.96 -1.36
CA CYS A 48 -12.42 0.14 -1.27
C CYS A 48 -11.98 -0.16 0.16
N GLN A 49 -12.75 0.25 1.19
CA GLN A 49 -12.31 0.23 2.59
C GLN A 49 -11.95 -1.17 3.09
N THR A 50 -12.76 -2.19 2.76
CA THR A 50 -12.47 -3.57 3.14
C THR A 50 -11.19 -4.09 2.48
N LEU A 51 -10.97 -3.73 1.22
CA LEU A 51 -9.76 -4.12 0.48
C LEU A 51 -8.52 -3.42 1.03
N LYS A 52 -8.65 -2.14 1.41
CA LYS A 52 -7.61 -1.37 2.11
C LYS A 52 -7.18 -2.07 3.40
N ILE A 53 -8.12 -2.43 4.26
CA ILE A 53 -7.82 -3.10 5.55
C ILE A 53 -7.08 -4.42 5.30
N ASN A 54 -7.51 -5.21 4.33
CA ASN A 54 -6.87 -6.48 4.00
C ASN A 54 -5.45 -6.28 3.46
N TYR A 55 -5.26 -5.30 2.58
CA TYR A 55 -3.95 -4.93 2.04
C TYR A 55 -3.01 -4.46 3.15
N GLU A 56 -3.47 -3.56 4.02
CA GLU A 56 -2.69 -3.03 5.14
C GLU A 56 -2.27 -4.15 6.09
N LYS A 57 -3.20 -5.05 6.46
CA LYS A 57 -2.91 -6.19 7.33
C LYS A 57 -1.88 -7.13 6.72
N CYS A 58 -2.06 -7.53 5.45
CA CYS A 58 -1.10 -8.41 4.77
C CYS A 58 0.27 -7.77 4.69
N THR A 59 0.31 -6.48 4.35
CA THR A 59 1.53 -5.70 4.26
C THR A 59 2.22 -5.65 5.63
N GLU A 60 1.52 -5.25 6.68
CA GLU A 60 2.04 -5.13 8.04
C GLU A 60 2.58 -6.48 8.57
N ASP A 61 1.89 -7.59 8.34
CA ASP A 61 2.33 -8.92 8.78
C ASP A 61 3.64 -9.35 8.10
N LYS A 62 3.75 -9.14 6.78
CA LYS A 62 4.98 -9.41 6.01
C LYS A 62 6.12 -8.49 6.43
N LEU A 63 5.80 -7.22 6.63
CA LEU A 63 6.72 -6.20 7.11
C LEU A 63 7.30 -6.54 8.49
N LYS A 64 6.46 -6.98 9.45
CA LYS A 64 6.90 -7.48 10.76
C LYS A 64 7.82 -8.71 10.65
N SER A 65 7.61 -9.57 9.65
CA SER A 65 8.49 -10.72 9.41
C SER A 65 9.87 -10.31 8.86
N LEU A 66 9.95 -9.15 8.21
CA LEU A 66 11.16 -8.60 7.57
C LEU A 66 11.97 -7.67 8.49
N LYS A 67 11.78 -7.75 9.82
CA LYS A 67 12.29 -6.94 10.96
C LYS A 67 13.61 -6.11 10.82
N GLY A 68 14.47 -6.35 9.83
CA GLY A 68 15.65 -5.54 9.51
C GLY A 68 15.53 -4.54 8.33
N SER A 69 14.55 -4.65 7.43
CA SER A 69 14.57 -3.89 6.14
C SER A 69 13.70 -2.63 6.10
N LEU A 70 12.90 -2.38 7.14
CA LEU A 70 11.83 -1.37 7.09
C LEU A 70 12.19 0.03 7.53
N MET A 71 13.39 0.23 8.08
CA MET A 71 13.87 1.59 8.39
C MET A 71 13.91 2.49 7.15
N PHE A 72 13.86 1.93 5.94
CA PHE A 72 13.85 2.71 4.70
C PHE A 72 12.50 3.43 4.46
N LEU A 73 11.36 2.75 4.66
CA LEU A 73 10.03 3.31 4.36
C LEU A 73 9.54 4.33 5.40
N THR A 74 10.05 4.26 6.64
CA THR A 74 9.71 5.20 7.72
C THR A 74 10.70 6.35 7.86
N SER A 75 11.78 6.37 7.05
CA SER A 75 12.79 7.45 7.09
C SER A 75 12.39 8.69 6.29
N TYR A 76 11.11 9.04 6.24
CA TYR A 76 10.75 10.42 5.91
C TYR A 76 11.08 11.29 7.12
N LYS A 77 12.34 11.71 7.25
CA LYS A 77 12.71 12.77 8.18
C LYS A 77 12.06 14.04 7.65
N GLU A 78 10.98 14.49 8.28
CA GLU A 78 10.54 15.88 8.15
C GLU A 78 11.77 16.76 8.43
N HIS A 79 12.29 17.41 7.39
CA HIS A 79 13.18 18.53 7.57
C HIS A 79 12.34 19.62 8.23
N LYS A 80 12.40 19.70 9.57
CA LYS A 80 11.90 20.86 10.30
C LYS A 80 12.61 22.08 9.74
N LYS A 81 11.82 22.95 9.11
CA LYS A 81 12.23 24.27 8.65
C LYS A 81 12.51 25.18 9.83
#